data_AF-A0A1B4VAX3-F1
#
_entry.id   AF-A0A1B4VAX3-F1
#
_cell.length_a   1.000
_cell.length_b   1.000
_cell.length_c   1.000
_cell.angle_alpha   90.00
_cell.angle_beta   90.00
_cell.angle_gamma   90.00
#
_symmetry.space_group_name_H-M   'P 1'
#
loop_
_entity.id
_entity.type
_entity.pdbx_description
1 polymer ?
#
loop_
_entity_poly.entity_id
_entity_poly.type
_entity_poly.pdbx_seq_one_letter_code
_entity_poly.pdbx_strand_id
1 'polypeptide(L)'
;MMKPERNFVVRRQGGSFRGGARIGWVNASWPFAKLTMSADKLSLASLGTYEFSPSQVVSVEPYGSIPLLASGLRINHNRADYPGKIVFWCMGNRDRVLAELRQIGFSPSGRPAARAPGFPIRWSVVIAVIALWNVLFMLDGSAPLQSRGPGLFSVLALLALFALATAVRTSPRIQRVVLREGHQAGEIKAFLGLLQIVAGSLSLAFGGMWLARAYAG
;
A
#
# COMPACT_ATOMS: atom_id res chain seq x y z
N MET A 1 27.61 27.54 -47.71
CA MET A 1 26.18 27.39 -47.33
C MET A 1 26.06 26.12 -46.49
N MET A 2 26.19 26.25 -45.16
CA MET A 2 26.22 25.13 -44.21
C MET A 2 24.80 24.64 -43.93
N LYS A 3 24.59 23.33 -44.05
CA LYS A 3 23.33 22.65 -43.75
C LYS A 3 23.27 22.41 -42.22
N PRO A 4 22.23 22.85 -41.51
CA PRO A 4 22.13 22.55 -40.08
C PRO A 4 21.79 21.07 -39.89
N GLU A 5 22.70 20.31 -39.26
CA GLU A 5 22.40 18.98 -38.73
C GLU A 5 21.36 19.13 -37.61
N ARG A 6 20.12 18.77 -37.92
CA ARG A 6 19.09 18.55 -36.90
C ARG A 6 19.41 17.24 -36.20
N ASN A 7 20.12 17.33 -35.08
CA ASN A 7 20.24 16.26 -34.09
C ASN A 7 18.85 15.92 -33.54
N PHE A 8 18.13 15.03 -34.24
CA PHE A 8 16.96 14.37 -33.70
C PHE A 8 17.44 13.42 -32.60
N VAL A 9 17.36 13.88 -31.35
CA VAL A 9 17.42 12.98 -30.21
C VAL A 9 16.17 12.09 -30.30
N VAL A 10 16.34 10.87 -30.82
CA VAL A 10 15.31 9.84 -30.84
C VAL A 10 15.02 9.48 -29.38
N ARG A 11 14.03 10.14 -28.77
CA ARG A 11 13.54 9.76 -27.43
C ARG A 11 12.89 8.39 -27.53
N ARG A 12 13.39 7.41 -26.78
CA ARG A 12 12.69 6.13 -26.60
C ARG A 12 11.30 6.42 -26.02
N GLN A 13 10.27 5.85 -26.63
CA GLN A 13 8.87 6.11 -26.26
C GLN A 13 8.49 5.56 -24.87
N GLY A 14 9.28 4.65 -24.31
CA GLY A 14 9.12 4.18 -22.95
C GLY A 14 10.04 3.02 -22.58
N GLY A 15 9.98 2.61 -21.32
CA GLY A 15 10.77 1.53 -20.72
C GLY A 15 9.96 0.77 -19.67
N SER A 16 10.26 -0.51 -19.45
CA SER A 16 9.59 -1.30 -18.41
C SER A 16 10.53 -2.30 -17.73
N PHE A 17 10.44 -2.38 -16.42
CA PHE A 17 11.24 -3.28 -15.58
C PHE A 17 10.35 -4.07 -14.62
N ARG A 18 10.75 -5.32 -14.33
CA ARG A 18 10.13 -6.14 -13.28
C ARG A 18 11.04 -6.20 -12.06
N GLY A 19 10.43 -6.24 -10.88
CA GLY A 19 11.13 -6.14 -9.61
C GLY A 19 10.26 -6.50 -8.43
N GLY A 20 10.74 -6.18 -7.23
CA GLY A 20 9.91 -6.06 -6.03
C GLY A 20 9.53 -4.59 -5.81
N ALA A 21 8.66 -4.33 -4.84
CA ALA A 21 8.36 -2.97 -4.40
C ALA A 21 8.11 -2.91 -2.90
N ARG A 22 8.42 -1.77 -2.28
CA ARG A 22 7.94 -1.42 -0.95
C ARG A 22 7.05 -0.20 -1.08
N ILE A 23 5.79 -0.37 -0.67
CA ILE A 23 4.75 0.65 -0.75
C ILE A 23 4.27 0.96 0.67
N GLY A 24 4.71 2.09 1.22
CA GLY A 24 4.57 2.44 2.63
C GLY A 24 5.20 1.37 3.54
N TRP A 25 4.33 0.66 4.24
CA TRP A 25 4.67 -0.41 5.19
C TRP A 25 4.61 -1.80 4.58
N VAL A 26 4.07 -1.93 3.36
CA VAL A 26 3.87 -3.20 2.68
C VAL A 26 5.04 -3.48 1.76
N ASN A 27 5.54 -4.73 1.78
CA ASN A 27 6.54 -5.21 0.86
C ASN A 27 5.91 -6.20 -0.12
N ALA A 28 6.13 -5.99 -1.40
CA ALA A 28 5.91 -6.95 -2.46
C ALA A 28 7.27 -7.51 -2.88
N SER A 29 7.44 -8.82 -2.69
CA SER A 29 8.64 -9.53 -3.10
C SER A 29 8.76 -9.57 -4.64
N TRP A 30 9.93 -9.95 -5.12
CA TRP A 30 10.14 -10.19 -6.54
C TRP A 30 9.36 -11.43 -7.01
N PRO A 31 8.81 -11.47 -8.23
CA PRO A 31 8.75 -10.44 -9.28
C PRO A 31 7.41 -9.68 -9.32
N PHE A 32 6.78 -9.42 -8.17
CA PHE A 32 5.40 -8.93 -8.09
C PHE A 32 5.26 -7.40 -8.25
N ALA A 33 6.28 -6.72 -8.77
CA ALA A 33 6.19 -5.32 -9.14
C ALA A 33 6.68 -5.05 -10.57
N LYS A 34 6.05 -4.10 -11.24
CA LYS A 34 6.41 -3.62 -12.57
C LYS A 34 6.52 -2.11 -12.55
N LEU A 35 7.68 -1.58 -12.95
CA LEU A 35 7.91 -0.16 -13.16
C LEU A 35 7.84 0.11 -14.67
N THR A 36 7.01 1.07 -15.07
CA THR A 36 6.85 1.51 -16.46
C THR A 36 7.12 3.00 -16.53
N MET A 37 7.85 3.44 -17.55
CA MET A 37 8.37 4.79 -17.68
C MET A 37 8.09 5.33 -19.07
N SER A 38 7.66 6.58 -19.16
CA SER A 38 7.61 7.41 -20.36
C SER A 38 8.07 8.83 -20.00
N ALA A 39 8.18 9.73 -20.98
CA ALA A 39 8.64 11.11 -20.72
C ALA A 39 7.68 11.89 -19.81
N ASP A 40 6.39 11.55 -19.85
CA ASP A 40 5.28 12.23 -19.21
C ASP A 40 4.67 11.43 -18.04
N LYS A 41 5.08 10.18 -17.84
CA LYS A 41 4.48 9.29 -16.84
C LYS A 41 5.47 8.29 -16.27
N LEU A 42 5.39 8.09 -14.96
CA LEU A 42 6.03 7.00 -14.24
C LEU A 42 4.94 6.18 -13.57
N SER A 43 4.90 4.87 -13.80
CA SER A 43 3.88 3.97 -13.25
C SER A 43 4.53 2.80 -12.54
N LEU A 44 4.08 2.52 -11.32
CA LEU A 44 4.50 1.38 -10.52
C LEU A 44 3.27 0.52 -10.21
N ALA A 45 3.22 -0.67 -10.79
CA ALA A 45 2.18 -1.66 -10.53
C ALA A 45 2.70 -2.75 -9.58
N SER A 46 1.94 -3.03 -8.51
CA SER A 46 2.16 -4.16 -7.59
C SER A 46 0.81 -4.56 -6.95
N LEU A 47 0.63 -4.43 -5.63
CA LEU A 47 -0.65 -4.57 -4.91
C LEU A 47 -1.66 -3.42 -5.20
N GLY A 48 -1.49 -2.74 -6.32
CA GLY A 48 -2.13 -1.50 -6.74
C GLY A 48 -1.26 -0.82 -7.79
N THR A 49 -1.84 0.11 -8.53
CA THR A 49 -1.14 0.90 -9.55
C THR A 49 -0.96 2.33 -9.05
N TYR A 50 0.28 2.80 -9.03
CA TYR A 50 0.67 4.15 -8.64
C TYR A 50 1.21 4.86 -9.86
N GLU A 51 0.56 5.95 -10.25
CA GLU A 51 0.91 6.69 -11.44
C GLU A 51 1.31 8.12 -11.08
N PHE A 52 2.40 8.58 -11.67
CA PHE A 52 2.98 9.88 -11.39
C PHE A 52 3.24 10.63 -12.69
N SER A 53 2.81 11.89 -12.76
CA SER A 53 3.35 12.84 -13.70
C SER A 53 4.69 13.40 -13.19
N PRO A 54 5.53 14.00 -14.07
CA PRO A 54 6.75 14.69 -13.68
C PRO A 54 6.57 15.70 -12.53
N SER A 55 5.48 16.46 -12.54
CA SER A 55 5.12 17.45 -11.51
C SER A 55 4.71 16.85 -10.17
N GLN A 56 4.46 15.55 -10.12
CA GLN A 56 4.10 14.82 -8.91
C GLN A 56 5.29 14.12 -8.26
N VAL A 57 6.38 13.93 -9.02
CA VAL A 57 7.62 13.33 -8.53
C VAL A 57 8.57 14.46 -8.11
N VAL A 58 8.99 14.43 -6.86
CA VAL A 58 9.97 15.37 -6.29
C VAL A 58 11.39 14.95 -6.69
N SER A 59 11.70 13.67 -6.52
CA SER A 59 12.98 13.10 -6.95
C SER A 59 12.88 11.58 -7.09
N VAL A 60 13.77 11.02 -7.91
CA VAL A 60 13.99 9.57 -7.99
C VAL A 60 15.44 9.31 -7.62
N GLU A 61 15.65 8.63 -6.50
CA GLU A 61 16.97 8.46 -5.89
C GLU A 61 17.34 6.98 -5.75
N PRO A 62 18.63 6.64 -5.84
CA PRO A 62 19.13 5.33 -5.44
C PRO A 62 18.71 5.01 -4.00
N TYR A 63 18.22 3.80 -3.77
CA TYR A 63 17.83 3.33 -2.44
C TYR A 63 18.47 1.98 -2.12
N GLY A 64 19.00 1.87 -0.91
CA GLY A 64 19.68 0.70 -0.39
C GLY A 64 21.15 0.58 -0.85
N SER A 65 21.91 -0.17 -0.05
CA SER A 65 23.38 -0.15 -0.04
C SER A 65 24.03 -1.46 -0.48
N ILE A 66 23.25 -2.53 -0.68
CA ILE A 66 23.79 -3.85 -1.10
C ILE A 66 23.60 -4.00 -2.62
N PRO A 67 24.68 -4.06 -3.42
CA PRO A 67 24.63 -3.99 -4.89
C PRO A 67 23.75 -5.04 -5.60
N LEU A 68 23.51 -6.21 -4.99
CA LEU A 68 22.68 -7.28 -5.57
C LEU A 68 21.32 -7.50 -4.89
N LEU A 69 21.24 -7.41 -3.56
CA LEU A 69 20.04 -7.81 -2.79
C LEU A 69 19.18 -6.63 -2.34
N ALA A 70 19.75 -5.43 -2.23
CA ALA A 70 19.05 -4.25 -1.74
C ALA A 70 19.30 -3.03 -2.64
N SER A 71 19.42 -3.25 -3.95
CA SER A 71 19.58 -2.18 -4.94
C SER A 71 18.20 -1.79 -5.50
N GLY A 72 17.71 -0.61 -5.12
CA GLY A 72 16.40 -0.10 -5.52
C GLY A 72 16.39 1.39 -5.85
N LEU A 73 15.20 1.89 -6.16
CA LEU A 73 14.90 3.27 -6.46
C LEU A 73 13.80 3.77 -5.56
N ARG A 74 14.06 4.84 -4.83
CA ARG A 74 13.06 5.55 -4.05
C ARG A 74 12.43 6.63 -4.93
N ILE A 75 11.10 6.61 -5.00
CA ILE A 75 10.31 7.61 -5.69
C ILE A 75 9.76 8.55 -4.61
N ASN A 76 10.33 9.75 -4.50
CA ASN A 76 9.80 10.80 -3.64
C ASN A 76 8.72 11.56 -4.42
N HIS A 77 7.53 11.71 -3.85
CA HIS A 77 6.38 12.34 -4.51
C HIS A 77 5.63 13.26 -3.55
N ASN A 78 4.76 14.10 -4.11
CA ASN A 78 3.91 15.03 -3.36
C ASN A 78 2.44 14.62 -3.29
N ARG A 79 2.08 13.47 -3.87
CA ARG A 79 0.74 12.88 -3.82
C ARG A 79 0.35 12.49 -2.40
N ALA A 80 -0.65 13.18 -1.85
CA ALA A 80 -1.16 12.92 -0.51
C ALA A 80 -2.02 11.64 -0.43
N ASP A 81 -2.62 11.23 -1.55
CA ASP A 81 -3.38 9.98 -1.66
C ASP A 81 -2.48 8.74 -1.74
N TYR A 82 -1.16 8.91 -1.87
CA TYR A 82 -0.21 7.82 -2.02
C TYR A 82 0.64 7.64 -0.74
N PRO A 83 1.07 6.40 -0.43
CA PRO A 83 1.96 6.14 0.71
C PRO A 83 3.27 6.91 0.59
N GLY A 84 3.68 7.64 1.64
CA GLY A 84 4.82 8.57 1.56
C GLY A 84 6.19 7.93 1.29
N LYS A 85 6.28 6.60 1.33
CA LYS A 85 7.49 5.85 0.99
C LYS A 85 7.17 4.85 -0.12
N ILE A 86 7.70 5.10 -1.32
CA ILE A 86 7.59 4.17 -2.45
C ILE A 86 8.99 3.83 -2.93
N VAL A 87 9.31 2.53 -2.93
CA VAL A 87 10.61 2.00 -3.36
C VAL A 87 10.36 0.88 -4.36
N PHE A 88 11.04 0.91 -5.50
CA PHE A 88 11.10 -0.18 -6.46
C PHE A 88 12.44 -0.90 -6.34
N TRP A 89 12.44 -2.23 -6.21
CA TRP A 89 13.65 -3.03 -6.08
C TRP A 89 14.10 -3.55 -7.45
N CYS A 90 15.32 -3.19 -7.86
CA CYS A 90 15.82 -3.39 -9.23
C CYS A 90 16.67 -4.66 -9.42
N MET A 91 16.86 -5.50 -8.38
CA MET A 91 17.65 -6.74 -8.42
C MET A 91 19.02 -6.57 -9.11
N GLY A 92 19.77 -5.54 -8.72
CA GLY A 92 21.09 -5.22 -9.29
C GLY A 92 21.08 -4.39 -10.57
N ASN A 93 19.93 -4.12 -11.18
CA ASN A 93 19.83 -3.31 -12.41
C ASN A 93 19.55 -1.81 -12.15
N ARG A 94 19.74 -1.30 -10.93
CA ARG A 94 19.40 0.08 -10.55
C ARG A 94 19.97 1.12 -11.51
N ASP A 95 21.24 0.97 -11.87
CA ASP A 95 21.92 1.95 -12.72
C ASP A 95 21.39 1.92 -14.15
N ARG A 96 20.99 0.73 -14.64
CA ARG A 96 20.29 0.60 -15.94
C ARG A 96 18.93 1.29 -15.91
N VAL A 97 18.16 1.11 -14.84
CA VAL A 97 16.84 1.74 -14.69
C VAL A 97 16.97 3.27 -14.64
N LEU A 98 17.98 3.80 -13.92
CA LEU A 98 18.25 5.25 -13.87
C LEU A 98 18.73 5.80 -15.22
N ALA A 99 19.60 5.06 -15.91
CA ALA A 99 20.07 5.45 -17.23
C ALA A 99 18.90 5.50 -18.22
N GLU A 100 18.01 4.52 -18.19
CA GLU A 100 16.83 4.47 -19.06
C GLU A 100 15.83 5.60 -18.74
N LEU A 101 15.59 5.88 -17.45
CA LEU A 101 14.76 7.03 -17.03
C LEU A 101 15.28 8.35 -17.62
N ARG A 102 16.61 8.55 -17.58
CA ARG A 102 17.27 9.74 -18.14
C ARG A 102 17.16 9.78 -19.67
N GLN A 103 17.36 8.65 -20.35
CA GLN A 103 17.26 8.56 -21.81
C GLN A 103 15.84 8.80 -22.34
N ILE A 104 14.82 8.34 -21.61
CA ILE A 104 13.40 8.59 -21.94
C ILE A 104 13.06 10.08 -21.75
N GLY A 105 13.79 10.79 -20.89
CA GLY A 105 13.61 12.21 -20.63
C GLY A 105 12.56 12.53 -19.58
N PHE A 106 12.26 11.59 -18.67
CA PHE A 106 11.42 11.86 -17.51
C PHE A 106 12.18 12.78 -16.53
N SER A 107 11.66 13.98 -16.29
CA SER A 107 12.33 15.00 -15.46
C SER A 107 11.44 15.39 -14.26
N PRO A 108 11.73 14.89 -13.04
CA PRO A 108 10.99 15.26 -11.84
C PRO A 108 10.96 16.78 -11.63
N SER A 109 9.78 17.34 -11.40
CA SER A 109 9.58 18.78 -11.19
C SER A 109 8.63 19.10 -10.03
N GLY A 110 8.27 18.08 -9.25
CA GLY A 110 7.39 18.22 -8.11
C GLY A 110 8.04 18.93 -6.94
N ARG A 111 7.23 19.70 -6.19
CA ARG A 111 7.64 20.30 -4.92
C ARG A 111 7.29 19.38 -3.76
N PRO A 112 8.11 19.30 -2.70
CA PRO A 112 7.80 18.52 -1.50
C PRO A 112 6.45 18.93 -0.90
N ALA A 113 5.61 17.94 -0.55
CA ALA A 113 4.40 18.20 0.23
C ALA A 113 4.74 18.35 1.71
N ALA A 114 4.11 19.30 2.40
CA ALA A 114 4.17 19.40 3.86
C ALA A 114 3.39 18.22 4.46
N ARG A 115 4.11 17.15 4.86
CA ARG A 115 3.52 15.93 5.41
C ARG A 115 4.13 15.62 6.77
N ALA A 116 3.26 15.37 7.75
CA ALA A 116 3.69 14.91 9.06
C ALA A 116 4.30 13.49 8.94
N PRO A 117 5.52 13.25 9.43
CA PRO A 117 6.11 11.92 9.40
C PRO A 117 5.36 10.96 10.34
N GLY A 118 5.33 9.67 9.98
CA GLY A 118 4.89 8.59 10.86
C GLY A 118 3.78 7.71 10.29
N PHE A 119 3.09 7.00 11.20
CA PHE A 119 2.01 6.07 10.88
C PHE A 119 0.72 6.83 10.50
N PRO A 120 0.00 6.45 9.42
CA PRO A 120 -1.17 7.20 8.94
C PRO A 120 -2.40 7.17 9.84
N ILE A 121 -2.52 6.16 10.70
CA ILE A 121 -3.69 5.96 11.57
C ILE A 121 -3.40 6.55 12.95
N ARG A 122 -4.41 7.16 13.59
CA ARG A 122 -4.31 7.64 14.96
C ARG A 122 -4.14 6.47 15.92
N TRP A 123 -3.13 6.54 16.78
CA TRP A 123 -2.90 5.51 17.81
C TRP A 123 -4.10 5.28 18.73
N SER A 124 -4.85 6.33 19.06
CA SER A 124 -6.07 6.23 19.86
C SER A 124 -7.10 5.27 19.25
N VAL A 125 -7.24 5.29 17.93
CA VAL A 125 -8.17 4.41 17.21
C VAL A 125 -7.67 2.97 17.20
N VAL A 126 -6.38 2.77 16.99
CA VAL A 126 -5.76 1.43 17.05
C VAL A 126 -5.98 0.81 18.44
N ILE A 127 -5.71 1.58 19.50
CA ILE A 127 -5.91 1.14 20.89
C ILE A 127 -7.38 0.83 21.15
N ALA A 128 -8.31 1.70 20.73
CA ALA A 128 -9.75 1.48 20.92
C ALA A 128 -10.23 0.21 20.22
N VAL A 129 -9.78 -0.06 18.99
CA VAL A 129 -10.12 -1.29 18.25
C VAL A 129 -9.55 -2.52 18.95
N ILE A 130 -8.29 -2.49 19.40
CA ILE A 130 -7.68 -3.62 20.13
C ILE A 130 -8.42 -3.87 21.45
N ALA A 131 -8.74 -2.83 22.21
CA ALA A 131 -9.47 -2.95 23.46
C ALA A 131 -10.85 -3.56 23.24
N LEU A 132 -11.62 -3.03 22.27
CA LEU A 132 -12.93 -3.56 21.90
C LEU A 132 -12.84 -5.03 21.48
N TRP A 133 -11.82 -5.38 20.70
CA TRP A 133 -11.62 -6.74 20.23
C TRP A 133 -11.32 -7.73 21.36
N ASN A 134 -10.48 -7.34 22.31
CA ASN A 134 -10.17 -8.17 23.49
C ASN A 134 -11.40 -8.37 24.38
N VAL A 135 -12.22 -7.33 24.58
CA VAL A 135 -13.47 -7.45 25.34
C VAL A 135 -14.42 -8.44 24.68
N LEU A 136 -14.62 -8.38 23.37
CA LEU A 136 -15.49 -9.31 22.65
C LEU A 136 -14.99 -10.76 22.75
N PHE A 137 -13.68 -10.99 22.68
CA PHE A 137 -13.13 -12.33 22.87
C PHE A 137 -13.24 -12.83 24.31
N MET A 138 -13.07 -11.96 25.31
CA MET A 138 -13.26 -12.34 26.71
C MET A 138 -14.69 -12.80 27.00
N LEU A 139 -15.69 -12.18 26.36
CA LEU A 139 -17.08 -12.59 26.48
C LEU A 139 -17.34 -13.99 25.90
N ASP A 140 -16.64 -14.38 24.83
CA ASP A 140 -16.67 -15.76 24.32
C ASP A 140 -15.89 -16.73 25.23
N GLY A 141 -14.75 -16.29 25.79
CA GLY A 141 -13.86 -17.10 26.63
C GLY A 141 -14.40 -17.43 28.03
N SER A 142 -15.44 -16.75 28.49
CA SER A 142 -16.13 -17.08 29.75
C SER A 142 -17.03 -18.32 29.68
N ALA A 143 -17.19 -18.94 28.50
CA ALA A 143 -17.93 -20.18 28.33
C ALA A 143 -17.08 -21.41 28.77
N PRO A 144 -17.68 -22.45 29.37
CA PRO A 144 -16.95 -23.61 29.88
C PRO A 144 -16.10 -24.31 28.80
N LEU A 145 -14.92 -24.81 29.22
CA LEU A 145 -13.81 -25.38 28.44
C LEU A 145 -14.20 -26.45 27.38
N GLN A 146 -15.43 -26.98 27.42
CA GLN A 146 -15.97 -27.94 26.44
C GLN A 146 -16.34 -27.29 25.09
N SER A 147 -16.42 -25.96 25.02
CA SER A 147 -16.76 -25.23 23.79
C SER A 147 -15.51 -24.82 23.00
N ARG A 148 -14.76 -25.80 22.47
CA ARG A 148 -13.51 -25.62 21.67
C ARG A 148 -13.65 -24.96 20.28
N GLY A 149 -14.49 -23.94 20.12
CA GLY A 149 -14.63 -23.25 18.82
C GLY A 149 -15.04 -21.80 18.96
N PRO A 150 -14.93 -21.02 17.87
CA PRO A 150 -15.24 -19.60 17.90
C PRO A 150 -16.71 -19.36 18.25
N GLY A 151 -16.95 -18.48 19.21
CA GLY A 151 -18.28 -18.10 19.64
C GLY A 151 -18.91 -17.02 18.77
N LEU A 152 -20.15 -16.65 19.09
CA LEU A 152 -20.91 -15.63 18.37
C LEU A 152 -20.21 -14.27 18.44
N PHE A 153 -19.58 -13.92 19.57
CA PHE A 153 -18.91 -12.63 19.72
C PHE A 153 -17.64 -12.52 18.87
N SER A 154 -16.94 -13.63 18.61
CA SER A 154 -15.81 -13.71 17.68
C SER A 154 -16.26 -13.39 16.24
N VAL A 155 -17.41 -13.94 15.82
CA VAL A 155 -17.99 -13.64 14.49
C VAL A 155 -18.39 -12.17 14.41
N LEU A 156 -19.08 -11.65 15.43
CA LEU A 156 -19.48 -10.24 15.48
C LEU A 156 -18.28 -9.30 15.48
N ALA A 157 -17.19 -9.64 16.18
CA ALA A 157 -15.97 -8.87 16.17
C ALA A 157 -15.33 -8.78 14.78
N LEU A 158 -15.27 -9.90 14.05
CA LEU A 158 -14.74 -9.94 12.69
C LEU A 158 -15.63 -9.16 11.71
N LEU A 159 -16.96 -9.26 11.85
CA LEU A 159 -17.91 -8.48 11.05
C LEU A 159 -17.78 -6.98 11.34
N ALA A 160 -17.62 -6.58 12.61
CA ALA A 160 -17.41 -5.19 12.99
C ALA A 160 -16.09 -4.65 12.42
N LEU A 161 -15.02 -5.45 12.44
CA LEU A 161 -13.73 -5.10 11.83
C LEU A 161 -13.85 -4.93 10.31
N PHE A 162 -14.56 -5.83 9.65
CA PHE A 162 -14.86 -5.75 8.22
C PHE A 162 -15.67 -4.48 7.88
N ALA A 163 -16.71 -4.19 8.66
CA ALA A 163 -17.54 -3.01 8.49
C ALA A 163 -16.75 -1.73 8.70
N LEU A 164 -15.91 -1.65 9.74
CA LEU A 164 -15.03 -0.51 10.01
C LEU A 164 -14.05 -0.29 8.86
N ALA A 165 -13.36 -1.34 8.41
CA ALA A 165 -12.42 -1.25 7.28
C ALA A 165 -13.12 -0.75 6.00
N THR A 166 -14.36 -1.20 5.77
CA THR A 166 -15.21 -0.74 4.65
C THR A 166 -15.59 0.73 4.81
N ALA A 167 -16.04 1.13 6.00
CA ALA A 167 -16.45 2.50 6.30
C ALA A 167 -15.28 3.50 6.16
N VAL A 168 -14.06 3.12 6.58
CA VAL A 168 -12.86 3.94 6.36
C VAL A 168 -12.58 4.13 4.86
N ARG A 169 -12.84 3.12 4.02
CA ARG A 169 -12.63 3.24 2.56
C ARG A 169 -13.67 4.13 1.88
N THR A 170 -14.91 4.14 2.34
CA THR A 170 -16.04 4.79 1.64
C THR A 170 -16.44 6.13 2.22
N SER A 171 -16.23 6.36 3.52
CA SER A 171 -16.77 7.54 4.23
C SER A 171 -15.70 8.55 4.63
N PRO A 172 -15.72 9.79 4.08
CA PRO A 172 -14.81 10.86 4.48
C PRO A 172 -14.93 11.26 5.96
N ARG A 173 -16.09 11.06 6.58
CA ARG A 173 -16.29 11.35 8.01
C ARG A 173 -15.49 10.39 8.88
N ILE A 174 -15.57 9.10 8.59
CA ILE A 174 -14.82 8.07 9.32
C ILE A 174 -13.32 8.21 9.06
N GLN A 175 -12.93 8.55 7.83
CA GLN A 175 -11.52 8.85 7.50
C GLN A 175 -10.93 9.94 8.39
N ARG A 176 -11.66 11.04 8.65
CA ARG A 176 -11.17 12.11 9.54
C ARG A 176 -10.97 11.68 10.98
N VAL A 177 -11.76 10.71 11.46
CA VAL A 177 -11.64 10.15 12.82
C VAL A 177 -10.47 9.18 12.89
N VAL A 178 -10.30 8.33 11.87
CA VAL A 178 -9.32 7.23 11.86
C VAL A 178 -7.93 7.70 11.46
N LEU A 179 -7.84 8.58 10.46
CA LEU A 179 -6.57 9.06 9.93
C LEU A 179 -6.02 10.20 10.75
N ARG A 180 -4.69 10.25 10.84
CA ARG A 180 -3.96 11.40 11.37
C ARG A 180 -4.07 12.57 10.38
N GLU A 181 -3.97 13.79 10.90
CA GLU A 181 -4.00 15.00 10.07
C GLU A 181 -2.94 14.95 8.96
N GLY A 182 -3.30 15.45 7.78
CA GLY A 182 -2.44 15.43 6.59
C GLY A 182 -2.30 14.07 5.90
N HIS A 183 -2.95 13.01 6.38
CA HIS A 183 -2.94 11.69 5.76
C HIS A 183 -4.26 11.39 5.04
N GLN A 184 -4.19 10.63 3.94
CA GLN A 184 -5.38 10.24 3.17
C GLN A 184 -5.63 8.73 3.15
N ALA A 185 -6.88 8.34 2.91
CA ALA A 185 -7.28 6.93 2.93
C ALA A 185 -6.60 6.10 1.83
N GLY A 186 -6.18 6.73 0.74
CA GLY A 186 -5.41 6.07 -0.33
C GLY A 186 -4.12 5.44 0.17
N GLU A 187 -3.50 6.00 1.22
CA GLU A 187 -2.26 5.51 1.81
C GLU A 187 -2.38 4.14 2.47
N ILE A 188 -3.55 3.85 3.03
CA ILE A 188 -3.84 2.60 3.74
C ILE A 188 -4.79 1.70 2.94
N LYS A 189 -5.13 2.07 1.70
CA LYS A 189 -6.11 1.35 0.87
C LYS A 189 -5.78 -0.14 0.70
N ALA A 190 -4.52 -0.45 0.42
CA ALA A 190 -4.06 -1.84 0.27
C ALA A 190 -4.16 -2.61 1.59
N PHE A 191 -3.79 -1.99 2.71
CA PHE A 191 -3.90 -2.58 4.04
C PHE A 191 -5.37 -2.82 4.43
N LEU A 192 -6.25 -1.85 4.22
CA LEU A 192 -7.69 -2.00 4.46
C LEU A 192 -8.30 -3.10 3.58
N GLY A 193 -7.86 -3.22 2.32
CA GLY A 193 -8.26 -4.30 1.43
C GLY A 193 -7.86 -5.67 1.95
N LEU A 194 -6.61 -5.82 2.40
CA LEU A 194 -6.14 -7.06 3.03
C LEU A 194 -6.95 -7.39 4.29
N LEU A 195 -7.16 -6.40 5.15
CA LEU A 195 -7.93 -6.56 6.39
C LEU A 195 -9.37 -7.02 6.12
N GLN A 196 -10.01 -6.48 5.08
CA GLN A 196 -11.35 -6.90 4.65
C GLN A 196 -11.36 -8.35 4.15
N ILE A 197 -10.38 -8.75 3.34
CA ILE A 197 -10.28 -10.14 2.84
C ILE A 197 -10.14 -11.09 4.02
N VAL A 198 -9.18 -10.83 4.92
CA VAL A 198 -8.93 -11.68 6.08
C VAL A 198 -10.14 -11.74 7.01
N ALA A 199 -10.69 -10.58 7.40
CA ALA A 199 -11.84 -10.53 8.30
C ALA A 199 -13.08 -11.18 7.68
N GLY A 200 -13.33 -10.97 6.39
CA GLY A 200 -14.44 -11.58 5.67
C GLY A 200 -14.32 -13.10 5.59
N SER A 201 -13.16 -13.61 5.18
CA SER A 201 -12.90 -15.06 5.10
C SER A 201 -13.01 -15.74 6.46
N LEU A 202 -12.45 -15.14 7.52
CA LEU A 202 -12.56 -15.69 8.87
C LEU A 202 -13.99 -15.63 9.40
N SER A 203 -14.75 -14.56 9.12
CA SER A 203 -16.15 -14.43 9.53
C SER A 203 -17.00 -15.56 8.93
N LEU A 204 -16.78 -15.88 7.65
CA LEU A 204 -17.49 -16.97 6.98
C LEU A 204 -17.13 -18.34 7.56
N ALA A 205 -15.83 -18.60 7.78
CA ALA A 205 -15.38 -19.85 8.38
C ALA A 205 -15.93 -20.04 9.81
N PHE A 206 -15.85 -18.99 10.64
CA PHE A 206 -16.28 -19.03 12.03
C PHE A 206 -17.80 -19.10 12.13
N GLY A 207 -18.53 -18.33 11.30
CA GLY A 207 -19.99 -18.40 11.21
C GLY A 207 -20.48 -19.78 10.77
N GLY A 208 -19.81 -20.41 9.80
CA GLY A 208 -20.13 -21.77 9.37
C GLY A 208 -19.91 -22.81 10.48
N MET A 209 -18.78 -22.75 11.18
CA MET A 209 -18.51 -23.61 12.34
C MET A 209 -19.53 -23.40 13.46
N TRP A 210 -19.91 -22.15 13.73
CA TRP A 210 -20.89 -21.82 14.75
C TRP A 210 -22.29 -22.37 14.40
N LEU A 211 -22.76 -22.15 13.16
CA LEU A 211 -24.04 -22.69 12.69
C LEU A 211 -24.08 -24.21 12.74
N ALA A 212 -23.03 -24.89 12.23
CA ALA A 212 -22.96 -26.35 12.25
C ALA A 212 -23.09 -26.93 13.67
N ARG A 213 -22.54 -26.24 14.67
CA ARG A 213 -22.67 -26.64 16.08
C ARG A 213 -24.06 -26.34 16.65
N ALA A 214 -24.65 -25.22 16.27
CA ALA A 214 -26.00 -24.85 16.71
C ALA A 214 -27.09 -25.82 16.21
N TYR A 215 -26.87 -26.48 15.06
CA TYR A 215 -27.79 -27.46 14.48
C TYR A 215 -27.42 -28.94 14.76
N ALA A 216 -26.22 -29.21 15.30
CA ALA A 216 -25.77 -30.57 15.62
C ALA A 216 -26.01 -30.98 17.07
N GLY A 217 -26.60 -30.11 17.88
CA GLY A 217 -27.10 -30.39 19.24
C GLY A 217 -28.61 -30.27 19.30
#